data_AF-A0AAW9KL67-F1
#
_entry.id   AF-A0AAW9KL67-F1
#
_cell.length_a   1.000
_cell.length_b   1.000
_cell.length_c   1.000
_cell.angle_alpha   90.00
_cell.angle_beta   90.00
_cell.angle_gamma   90.00
#
_symmetry.space_group_name_H-M   'P 1'
#
loop_
_entity.id
_entity.type
_entity.pdbx_description
1 polymer ?
#
loop_
_entity_poly.entity_id
_entity_poly.type
_entity_poly.pdbx_seq_one_letter_code
_entity_poly.pdbx_strand_id
1 'polypeptide(L)'
;MDIFIARQEIYDVEEKVIAYELLYRNSLKNSFNGSIEDEVATYKVIENISSFGLDTLTDNKKAFVNFPEKLIEKDIATLLPKEKVVIEILETVYPSEEIIEKLLLLKELGYYIALD
;
A
#
# COMPACT_ATOMS: atom_id res chain seq x y z
N MET A 1 -12.68 -19.54 3.33
CA MET A 1 -11.41 -19.12 2.70
C MET A 1 -10.78 -18.18 3.68
N ASP A 2 -9.59 -18.52 4.18
CA ASP A 2 -8.93 -17.72 5.20
C ASP A 2 -8.23 -16.54 4.55
N ILE A 3 -8.43 -15.35 5.10
CA ILE A 3 -7.79 -14.12 4.65
C ILE A 3 -6.78 -13.70 5.70
N PHE A 4 -5.54 -13.45 5.26
CA PHE A 4 -4.47 -12.98 6.13
C PHE A 4 -4.01 -11.60 5.65
N ILE A 5 -3.97 -10.65 6.57
CA ILE A 5 -3.40 -9.32 6.38
C ILE A 5 -2.67 -8.96 7.67
N ALA A 6 -1.46 -8.45 7.54
CA ALA A 6 -0.75 -7.83 8.65
C ALA A 6 -0.94 -6.31 8.55
N ARG A 7 -1.02 -5.66 9.70
CA ARG A 7 -0.92 -4.21 9.79
C ARG A 7 0.25 -3.86 10.70
N GLN A 8 1.05 -2.91 10.28
CA GLN A 8 2.20 -2.42 11.03
C GLN A 8 1.96 -0.96 11.40
N GLU A 9 2.15 -0.62 12.67
CA GLU A 9 1.90 0.72 13.18
C GLU A 9 3.03 1.68 12.80
N ILE A 10 2.67 2.86 12.31
CA ILE A 10 3.59 3.97 12.05
C ILE A 10 3.35 5.04 13.11
N TYR A 11 4.40 5.36 13.85
CA TYR A 11 4.36 6.26 14.99
C TYR A 11 4.90 7.65 14.62
N ASP A 12 4.34 8.70 15.24
CA ASP A 12 4.96 10.02 15.26
C ASP A 12 6.04 10.12 16.36
N VAL A 13 6.66 11.30 16.46
CA VAL A 13 7.71 11.59 17.46
C VAL A 13 7.21 11.59 18.90
N GLU A 14 5.89 11.57 19.13
CA GLU A 14 5.26 11.47 20.44
C GLU A 14 4.78 10.03 20.75
N GLU A 15 5.22 9.05 19.96
CA GLU A 15 4.81 7.63 20.07
C GLU A 15 3.29 7.42 19.89
N LYS A 16 2.62 8.29 19.14
CA LYS A 16 1.22 8.09 18.74
C LYS A 16 1.18 7.41 17.38
N VAL A 17 0.33 6.40 17.26
CA VAL A 17 0.06 5.78 15.95
C VAL A 17 -0.65 6.79 15.06
N ILE A 18 -0.05 7.14 13.93
CA ILE A 18 -0.58 8.10 12.95
C ILE A 18 -1.05 7.44 11.65
N ALA A 19 -0.55 6.23 11.35
CA ALA A 19 -0.89 5.46 10.17
C ALA A 19 -0.60 3.98 10.38
N TYR A 20 -1.03 3.16 9.43
CA TYR A 20 -0.68 1.74 9.37
C TYR A 20 -0.17 1.38 7.98
N GLU A 21 0.88 0.58 7.89
CA GLU A 21 1.25 -0.13 6.67
C GLU A 21 0.47 -1.44 6.59
N LEU A 22 -0.13 -1.71 5.43
CA LEU A 22 -0.91 -2.92 5.18
C LEU A 22 -0.09 -3.90 4.36
N LEU A 23 0.19 -5.05 4.96
CA LEU A 23 1.11 -6.05 4.45
C LEU A 23 0.37 -7.34 4.11
N TYR A 24 0.63 -7.85 2.90
CA TYR A 24 0.13 -9.16 2.51
C TYR A 24 0.72 -10.27 3.39
N ARG A 25 -0.14 -11.20 3.81
CA ARG A 25 0.24 -12.46 4.45
C ARG A 25 -0.58 -13.60 3.83
N ASN A 26 -0.06 -14.81 3.92
CA ASN A 26 -0.74 -16.02 3.43
C ASN A 26 -0.83 -17.14 4.49
N SER A 27 -0.45 -16.84 5.73
CA SER A 27 -0.51 -17.78 6.84
C SER A 27 -0.51 -17.03 8.17
N LEU A 28 -0.70 -17.76 9.28
CA LEU A 28 -0.52 -17.24 10.64
C LEU A 28 0.95 -16.89 10.98
N LYS A 29 1.91 -17.32 10.15
CA LYS A 29 3.30 -16.92 10.31
C LYS A 29 3.43 -15.48 9.83
N ASN A 30 3.87 -14.58 10.73
CA ASN A 30 4.10 -13.18 10.38
C ASN A 30 5.40 -13.02 9.57
N SER A 31 5.38 -13.50 8.33
CA SER A 31 6.45 -13.35 7.35
C SER A 31 5.84 -13.17 5.97
N PHE A 32 6.43 -12.29 5.17
CA PHE A 32 6.16 -12.29 3.74
C PHE A 32 6.72 -13.58 3.13
N ASN A 33 5.90 -14.25 2.33
CA ASN A 33 6.34 -15.40 1.57
C ASN A 33 6.69 -14.91 0.16
N GLY A 34 7.97 -14.73 -0.12
CA GLY A 34 8.50 -14.28 -1.42
C GLY A 34 8.29 -15.27 -2.57
N SER A 35 7.43 -16.28 -2.41
CA SER A 35 7.01 -17.18 -3.48
C SER A 35 5.96 -16.56 -4.42
N ILE A 36 5.52 -15.33 -4.16
CA ILE A 36 4.54 -14.61 -4.98
C ILE A 36 5.14 -13.32 -5.54
N GLU A 37 4.59 -12.88 -6.67
CA GLU A 37 4.92 -11.59 -7.28
C GLU A 37 4.36 -10.43 -6.44
N ASP A 38 5.08 -9.31 -6.39
CA ASP A 38 4.71 -8.13 -5.58
C ASP A 38 3.37 -7.53 -6.03
N GLU A 39 3.05 -7.61 -7.32
CA GLU A 39 1.77 -7.19 -7.88
C GLU A 39 0.63 -8.00 -7.27
N VAL A 40 0.80 -9.32 -7.18
CA VAL A 40 -0.19 -10.23 -6.61
C VAL A 40 -0.38 -9.94 -5.11
N ALA A 41 0.71 -9.65 -4.39
CA ALA A 41 0.65 -9.25 -3.00
C ALA A 41 -0.19 -7.97 -2.82
N THR A 42 0.07 -6.96 -3.65
CA THR A 42 -0.64 -5.68 -3.62
C THR A 42 -2.12 -5.84 -3.97
N TYR A 43 -2.45 -6.59 -5.03
CA TYR A 43 -3.84 -6.88 -5.38
C TYR A 43 -4.59 -7.57 -4.24
N LYS A 44 -3.94 -8.50 -3.54
CA LYS A 44 -4.52 -9.16 -2.37
C LYS A 44 -4.77 -8.18 -1.22
N VAL A 45 -3.89 -7.21 -0.98
CA VAL A 45 -4.14 -6.14 -0.01
C VAL A 45 -5.37 -5.32 -0.41
N ILE A 46 -5.50 -4.93 -1.68
CA ILE A 46 -6.66 -4.17 -2.19
C ILE A 46 -7.97 -4.97 -2.06
N GLU A 47 -7.94 -6.26 -2.39
CA GLU A 47 -9.08 -7.18 -2.21
C GLU A 47 -9.49 -7.26 -0.73
N ASN A 48 -8.52 -7.36 0.19
CA ASN A 48 -8.76 -7.39 1.63
C ASN A 48 -9.33 -6.07 2.14
N ILE A 49 -8.80 -4.92 1.67
CA ILE A 49 -9.35 -3.60 1.98
C ILE A 49 -10.82 -3.53 1.56
N SER A 50 -11.14 -4.02 0.37
CA SER A 50 -12.51 -4.05 -0.15
C SER A 50 -13.43 -4.97 0.67
N SER A 51 -12.89 -6.05 1.23
CA SER A 51 -13.65 -7.05 2.00
C SER A 51 -13.92 -6.64 3.46
N PHE A 52 -12.94 -6.03 4.13
CA PHE A 52 -13.03 -5.68 5.56
C PHE A 52 -13.33 -4.19 5.82
N GLY A 53 -13.11 -3.34 4.81
CA GLY A 53 -13.17 -1.89 4.94
C GLY A 53 -11.84 -1.32 5.44
N LEU A 54 -11.37 -0.27 4.76
CA LEU A 54 -10.10 0.39 5.08
C LEU A 54 -10.07 0.92 6.52
N ASP A 55 -11.13 1.61 6.93
CA ASP A 55 -11.22 2.23 8.26
C ASP A 55 -11.17 1.20 9.40
N THR A 56 -11.73 0.00 9.19
CA THR A 56 -11.66 -1.11 10.15
C THR A 56 -10.23 -1.62 10.29
N LEU A 57 -9.52 -1.76 9.17
CA LEU A 57 -8.14 -2.26 9.15
C LEU A 57 -7.17 -1.26 9.79
N THR A 58 -7.39 0.04 9.56
CA THR A 58 -6.45 1.10 9.92
C THR A 58 -6.89 1.96 11.11
N ASP A 59 -7.94 1.56 11.82
CA ASP A 59 -8.51 2.35 12.92
C ASP A 59 -8.76 3.82 12.52
N ASN A 60 -9.39 4.00 11.35
CA ASN A 60 -9.65 5.27 10.68
C ASN A 60 -8.42 6.12 10.27
N LYS A 61 -7.19 5.62 10.45
CA LYS A 61 -5.95 6.31 10.08
C LYS A 61 -5.55 6.05 8.62
N LYS A 62 -4.50 6.71 8.14
CA LYS A 62 -3.98 6.48 6.79
C LYS A 62 -3.40 5.06 6.65
N ALA A 63 -3.55 4.48 5.47
CA ALA A 63 -2.96 3.20 5.10
C ALA A 63 -1.79 3.43 4.13
N PHE A 64 -0.63 2.90 4.46
CA PHE A 64 0.48 2.75 3.53
C PHE A 64 0.30 1.42 2.82
N VAL A 65 0.40 1.44 1.49
CA VAL A 65 0.25 0.26 0.64
C VAL A 65 1.41 0.27 -0.35
N ASN A 66 2.12 -0.84 -0.39
CA ASN A 66 3.24 -1.06 -1.29
C ASN A 66 2.78 -1.13 -2.75
N PHE A 67 3.45 -0.40 -3.64
CA PHE A 67 3.19 -0.35 -5.07
C PHE A 67 4.48 -0.66 -5.86
N PRO A 68 4.60 -1.85 -6.47
CA PRO A 68 5.66 -2.13 -7.43
C PRO A 68 5.44 -1.37 -8.75
N GLU A 69 6.52 -1.25 -9.52
CA GLU A 69 6.60 -0.49 -10.78
C GLU A 69 5.41 -0.75 -11.71
N LYS A 70 5.12 -2.02 -12.00
CA LYS A 70 4.04 -2.42 -12.93
C LYS A 70 2.64 -1.95 -12.49
N LEU A 71 2.41 -1.72 -11.20
CA LEU A 71 1.12 -1.23 -10.71
C LEU A 71 1.03 0.30 -10.75
N ILE A 72 2.16 0.99 -10.65
CA ILE A 72 2.26 2.44 -10.86
C ILE A 72 1.98 2.75 -12.33
N GLU A 73 2.61 2.03 -13.27
CA GLU A 73 2.40 2.20 -14.72
C GLU A 73 0.93 2.05 -15.12
N LYS A 74 0.22 1.12 -14.47
CA LYS A 74 -1.19 0.78 -14.72
C LYS A 74 -2.19 1.67 -13.98
N ASP A 75 -1.72 2.70 -13.27
CA ASP A 75 -2.56 3.61 -12.49
C ASP A 75 -3.43 2.89 -11.43
N ILE A 76 -3.01 1.73 -10.93
CA ILE A 76 -3.83 0.89 -10.04
C ILE A 76 -4.14 1.59 -8.71
N ALA A 77 -3.26 2.48 -8.26
CA ALA A 77 -3.48 3.29 -7.08
C ALA A 77 -4.76 4.15 -7.16
N THR A 78 -5.23 4.47 -8.38
CA THR A 78 -6.45 5.28 -8.58
C THR A 78 -7.75 4.57 -8.13
N LEU A 79 -7.68 3.26 -7.86
CA LEU A 79 -8.78 2.47 -7.31
C LEU A 79 -8.99 2.69 -5.81
N LEU A 80 -8.03 3.33 -5.13
CA LEU A 80 -8.03 3.52 -3.69
C LEU A 80 -8.43 4.95 -3.30
N PRO A 81 -9.02 5.16 -2.11
CA PRO A 81 -9.38 6.50 -1.65
C PRO A 81 -8.13 7.33 -1.33
N LYS A 82 -7.85 8.34 -2.16
CA LYS A 82 -6.66 9.21 -2.05
C LYS A 82 -6.48 9.91 -0.70
N GLU A 83 -7.56 10.19 0.01
CA GLU A 83 -7.52 10.84 1.33
C GLU A 83 -7.04 9.90 2.44
N LYS A 84 -7.10 8.58 2.20
CA LYS A 84 -6.85 7.54 3.19
C LYS A 84 -5.67 6.64 2.85
N VAL A 85 -5.20 6.65 1.60
CA VAL A 85 -4.07 5.80 1.16
C VAL A 85 -2.84 6.63 0.82
N VAL A 86 -1.69 6.17 1.30
CA VAL A 86 -0.35 6.60 0.90
C VAL A 86 0.21 5.52 -0.02
N ILE A 87 0.65 5.93 -1.21
CA ILE A 87 1.27 5.06 -2.20
C ILE A 87 2.75 4.92 -1.82
N GLU A 88 3.16 3.74 -1.37
CA GLU A 88 4.53 3.45 -0.97
C GLU A 88 5.27 2.79 -2.13
N ILE A 89 6.26 3.50 -2.66
CA ILE A 89 7.05 3.03 -3.81
C ILE A 89 8.17 2.14 -3.27
N LEU A 90 8.21 0.89 -3.75
CA LEU A 90 9.22 -0.08 -3.35
C LEU A 90 10.64 0.35 -3.80
N GLU A 91 11.66 -0.02 -3.01
CA GLU A 91 13.08 0.23 -3.32
C GLU A 91 13.54 -0.34 -4.69
N THR A 92 12.80 -1.30 -5.23
CA THR A 92 13.08 -1.97 -6.50
C THR A 92 12.61 -1.19 -7.73
N VAL A 93 11.80 -0.13 -7.55
CA VAL A 93 11.24 0.66 -8.65
C VAL A 93 12.31 1.57 -9.24
N TYR A 94 12.51 1.49 -10.56
CA TYR A 94 13.46 2.35 -11.24
C TYR A 94 12.81 3.71 -11.59
N PRO A 95 13.43 4.85 -11.27
CA PRO A 95 12.86 6.17 -11.53
C PRO A 95 13.03 6.58 -13.01
N SER A 96 12.38 5.85 -13.92
CA SER A 96 12.27 6.23 -15.33
C SER A 96 11.45 7.50 -15.49
N GLU A 97 11.61 8.21 -16.61
CA GLU A 97 10.80 9.40 -16.92
C GLU A 97 9.30 9.07 -16.85
N GLU A 98 8.88 7.92 -17.38
CA GLU A 98 7.50 7.44 -17.33
C GLU A 98 7.00 7.23 -15.90
N ILE A 99 7.77 6.59 -15.03
CA ILE A 99 7.40 6.40 -13.61
C ILE A 99 7.28 7.75 -12.90
N ILE A 100 8.21 8.67 -13.14
CA ILE A 100 8.15 10.00 -12.54
C ILE A 100 6.90 10.77 -13.00
N GLU A 101 6.56 10.72 -14.29
CA GLU A 101 5.33 11.34 -14.81
C GLU A 101 4.07 10.75 -14.16
N LYS A 102 4.00 9.43 -14.01
CA LYS A 102 2.90 8.74 -13.31
C LYS A 102 2.76 9.17 -11.86
N LEU A 103 3.87 9.25 -11.14
CA LEU A 103 3.89 9.69 -9.74
C LEU A 103 3.50 11.17 -9.59
N LEU A 104 3.92 12.03 -10.52
CA LEU A 104 3.49 13.44 -10.55
C LEU A 104 1.99 13.55 -10.77
N LEU A 105 1.42 12.77 -11.70
CA LEU A 105 -0.02 12.72 -11.93
C LEU A 105 -0.79 12.26 -10.68
N LEU A 106 -0.32 11.21 -10.00
CA LEU A 106 -0.92 10.75 -8.75
C LEU A 106 -0.89 11.83 -7.67
N LYS A 107 0.21 12.57 -7.55
CA LYS A 107 0.30 13.71 -6.65
C LYS A 107 -0.68 14.83 -7.01
N GLU A 108 -0.83 15.16 -8.30
CA GLU A 108 -1.81 16.15 -8.78
C GLU A 108 -3.26 15.73 -8.49
N LEU A 109 -3.56 14.42 -8.57
CA LEU A 109 -4.86 13.87 -8.21
C LEU A 109 -5.15 13.95 -6.70
N GLY A 110 -4.12 14.19 -5.88
CA GLY A 110 -4.21 14.39 -4.43
C GLY A 110 -3.77 13.20 -3.59
N TYR A 111 -3.06 12.22 -4.19
CA TYR A 111 -2.50 11.11 -3.43
C TYR A 111 -1.24 11.53 -2.68
N TYR A 112 -1.03 10.91 -1.52
CA TYR A 112 0.26 10.95 -0.83
C TYR A 112 1.16 9.85 -1.38
N ILE A 113 2.44 10.15 -1.48
CA ILE A 113 3.46 9.24 -2.00
C ILE A 113 4.58 9.15 -0.95
N ALA A 114 5.00 7.92 -0.65
CA ALA A 114 6.14 7.61 0.19
C ALA A 114 7.17 6.80 -0.62
N LEU A 115 8.43 6.89 -0.22
CA LEU A 115 9.51 6.03 -0.68
C LEU A 115 9.85 5.08 0.46
N ASP A 116 9.94 3.79 0.18
CA ASP A 116 10.48 2.77 1.09
C ASP A 116 12.03 2.75 1.01
#